data_AF-A0A8J8KKI9-F1
#
_entry.id   AF-A0A8J8KKI9-F1
#
_cell.length_a   1.000
_cell.length_b   1.000
_cell.length_c   1.000
_cell.angle_alpha   90.00
_cell.angle_beta   90.00
_cell.angle_gamma   90.00
#
_symmetry.space_group_name_H-M   'P 1'
#
loop_
_entity.id
_entity.type
_entity.pdbx_description
1 polymer ?
#
loop_
_entity_poly.entity_id
_entity_poly.type
_entity_poly.pdbx_seq_one_letter_code
_entity_poly.pdbx_strand_id
1 'polypeptide(L)'
;MNLVKKVLTFGLLGLPLAAGAVSSLDDLIDLTGDILNKIVPLIIAIAVIILLIAIIGYIRAGEDEEKRKNYHNLIIYAIIGLFVMVSVWGLVNILEGTFNLDNDLPDIDVLPQI
;
A
#
# COMPACT_ATOMS: atom_id res chain seq x y z
N MET A 1 -3.50 14.46 15.40
CA MET A 1 -4.53 14.75 14.38
C MET A 1 -4.00 15.47 13.12
N ASN A 2 -2.68 15.69 12.99
CA ASN A 2 -2.10 16.45 11.88
C ASN A 2 -1.56 15.57 10.73
N LEU A 3 -1.20 14.30 11.01
CA LEU A 3 -0.75 13.34 9.99
C LEU A 3 -1.90 12.83 9.13
N VAL A 4 -3.02 12.42 9.75
CA VAL A 4 -4.21 11.97 9.02
C VAL A 4 -4.74 13.08 8.10
N LYS A 5 -4.78 14.32 8.60
CA LYS A 5 -5.13 15.48 7.78
C LYS A 5 -4.12 15.72 6.65
N LYS A 6 -2.80 15.60 6.86
CA LYS A 6 -1.82 15.73 5.78
C LYS A 6 -1.94 14.64 4.71
N VAL A 7 -2.21 13.40 5.09
CA VAL A 7 -2.43 12.29 4.14
C VAL A 7 -3.73 12.49 3.37
N LEU A 8 -4.81 12.89 4.04
CA LEU A 8 -6.08 13.25 3.40
C LEU A 8 -5.95 14.47 2.48
N THR A 9 -5.20 15.50 2.88
CA THR A 9 -4.98 16.70 2.06
C THR A 9 -4.05 16.41 0.88
N PHE A 10 -3.05 15.53 1.00
CA PHE A 10 -2.26 15.07 -0.15
C PHE A 10 -3.10 14.23 -1.13
N GLY A 11 -3.96 13.33 -0.61
CA GLY A 11 -4.91 12.59 -1.44
C GLY A 11 -5.95 13.49 -2.11
N LEU A 12 -6.41 14.53 -1.41
CA LEU A 12 -7.41 15.48 -1.92
C LEU A 12 -6.82 16.52 -2.88
N LEU A 13 -5.52 16.84 -2.79
CA LEU A 13 -4.81 17.68 -3.77
C LEU A 13 -4.44 16.92 -5.05
N GLY A 14 -4.41 15.57 -5.02
CA GLY A 14 -4.28 14.74 -6.21
C GLY A 14 -5.60 14.54 -6.97
N LEU A 15 -6.75 14.71 -6.30
CA LEU A 15 -8.08 14.53 -6.89
C LEU A 15 -8.40 15.47 -8.08
N PRO A 16 -8.05 16.77 -8.05
CA PRO A 16 -8.29 17.69 -9.17
C PRO A 16 -7.43 17.38 -10.40
N LEU A 17 -6.25 16.77 -10.20
CA LEU A 17 -5.37 16.34 -11.29
C LEU A 17 -5.91 15.07 -11.98
N ALA A 18 -6.62 14.23 -11.22
CA ALA A 18 -7.34 13.05 -11.73
C ALA A 18 -8.64 13.39 -12.47
N ALA A 19 -9.39 14.39 -12.00
CA ALA A 19 -10.70 14.75 -12.56
C ALA A 19 -10.63 15.33 -13.99
N GLY A 20 -9.48 15.85 -14.41
CA GLY A 20 -9.27 16.38 -15.76
C GLY A 20 -8.64 15.40 -16.75
N ALA A 21 -8.17 14.23 -16.30
CA ALA A 21 -7.45 13.24 -17.11
C ALA A 21 -8.25 11.96 -17.41
N VAL A 22 -9.41 11.79 -16.75
CA VAL A 22 -10.26 10.62 -16.95
C VAL A 22 -11.23 10.88 -18.10
N SER A 23 -10.95 10.27 -19.25
CA SER A 23 -11.82 10.29 -20.42
C SER A 23 -12.47 8.93 -20.70
N SER A 24 -11.88 7.85 -20.18
CA SER A 24 -12.29 6.47 -20.41
C SER A 24 -12.28 5.62 -19.13
N LEU A 25 -12.91 4.43 -19.20
CA LEU A 25 -12.88 3.45 -18.10
C LEU A 25 -11.45 2.96 -17.79
N ASP A 26 -10.59 2.91 -18.81
CA ASP A 26 -9.18 2.53 -18.66
C ASP A 26 -8.40 3.58 -17.85
N ASP A 27 -8.63 4.88 -18.08
CA ASP A 27 -8.03 5.96 -17.28
C ASP A 27 -8.41 5.87 -15.80
N LEU A 28 -9.62 5.39 -15.48
CA LEU A 28 -10.04 5.18 -14.08
C LEU A 28 -9.32 4.00 -13.43
N ILE A 29 -9.10 2.93 -14.18
CA ILE A 29 -8.42 1.72 -13.70
C ILE A 29 -6.94 2.04 -13.48
N ASP A 30 -6.30 2.72 -14.43
CA ASP A 30 -4.91 3.13 -14.34
C ASP A 30 -4.68 4.12 -13.19
N LEU A 31 -5.51 5.15 -13.08
CA LEU A 31 -5.44 6.10 -11.97
C LEU A 31 -5.58 5.38 -10.61
N THR A 32 -6.50 4.43 -10.50
CA THR A 32 -6.72 3.67 -9.27
C THR A 32 -5.52 2.78 -8.96
N GLY A 33 -4.98 2.08 -9.95
CA GLY A 33 -3.77 1.26 -9.83
C GLY A 33 -2.56 2.09 -9.38
N ASP A 34 -2.39 3.28 -9.95
CA ASP A 34 -1.25 4.15 -9.68
C ASP A 34 -1.29 4.75 -8.26
N ILE A 35 -2.49 5.05 -7.76
CA ILE A 35 -2.71 5.48 -6.37
C ILE A 35 -2.42 4.33 -5.41
N LEU A 36 -2.92 3.13 -5.70
CA LEU A 36 -2.74 1.95 -4.85
C LEU A 36 -1.26 1.55 -4.78
N ASN A 37 -0.55 1.56 -5.90
CA ASN A 37 0.88 1.25 -5.95
C ASN A 37 1.75 2.22 -5.13
N LYS A 38 1.33 3.48 -4.97
CA LYS A 38 2.05 4.48 -4.15
C LYS A 38 1.68 4.39 -2.67
N ILE A 39 0.43 4.09 -2.34
CA ILE A 39 -0.04 4.09 -0.94
C ILE A 39 0.31 2.82 -0.17
N VAL A 40 0.32 1.66 -0.84
CA VAL A 40 0.63 0.37 -0.21
C VAL A 40 2.04 0.34 0.41
N PRO A 41 3.14 0.67 -0.30
CA PRO A 41 4.47 0.68 0.29
C PRO A 41 4.61 1.71 1.42
N LEU A 42 3.87 2.82 1.37
CA LEU A 42 3.83 3.81 2.45
C LEU A 42 3.20 3.23 3.73
N ILE A 43 2.12 2.46 3.60
CA ILE A 43 1.48 1.80 4.75
C ILE A 43 2.40 0.73 5.34
N ILE A 44 3.10 -0.04 4.50
CA ILE A 44 4.09 -1.03 4.95
C ILE A 44 5.21 -0.35 5.74
N ALA A 45 5.73 0.77 5.26
CA ALA A 45 6.76 1.54 5.98
C ALA A 45 6.28 1.98 7.37
N ILE A 46 5.03 2.45 7.48
CA ILE A 46 4.44 2.83 8.78
C ILE A 46 4.25 1.60 9.68
N ALA A 47 3.81 0.47 9.12
CA ALA A 47 3.64 -0.77 9.86
C ALA A 47 4.96 -1.27 10.47
N VAL A 48 6.07 -1.18 9.72
CA VAL A 48 7.41 -1.49 10.21
C VAL A 48 7.81 -0.58 11.37
N ILE A 49 7.54 0.73 11.29
CA ILE A 49 7.81 1.67 12.39
C ILE A 49 7.03 1.29 13.64
N ILE A 50 5.74 0.97 13.50
CA ILE A 50 4.89 0.53 14.62
C ILE A 50 5.46 -0.76 15.25
N LEU A 51 5.90 -1.70 14.42
CA LEU A 51 6.51 -2.95 14.88
C LEU A 51 7.81 -2.70 15.67
N LEU A 52 8.65 -1.75 15.25
CA LEU A 52 9.85 -1.35 16.01
C LEU A 52 9.48 -0.72 17.37
N ILE A 53 8.48 0.16 17.39
CA ILE A 53 8.01 0.78 18.65
C ILE A 53 7.44 -0.29 19.60
N ALA A 54 6.73 -1.28 19.06
CA ALA A 54 6.18 -2.40 19.82
C ALA A 54 7.27 -3.22 20.52
N ILE A 55 8.35 -3.55 19.78
CA ILE A 55 9.51 -4.30 20.31
C ILE A 55 10.22 -3.50 21.39
N ILE A 56 10.49 -2.21 21.14
CA ILE A 56 11.13 -1.35 22.13
C ILE A 56 10.26 -1.21 23.38
N GLY A 57 8.94 -1.11 23.21
CA GLY A 57 7.97 -1.11 24.31
C GLY A 57 7.98 -2.40 25.12
N TYR A 58 8.05 -3.55 24.43
CA TYR A 58 8.17 -4.87 25.07
C TYR A 58 9.43 -5.00 25.91
N ILE A 59 10.58 -4.54 25.39
CA ILE A 59 11.87 -4.57 26.12
C ILE A 59 11.82 -3.62 27.34
N ARG A 60 11.23 -2.43 27.19
CA ARG A 60 11.11 -1.46 28.30
C ARG A 60 10.13 -1.89 29.40
N ALA A 61 9.18 -2.78 29.10
CA ALA A 61 8.23 -3.26 30.09
C ALA A 61 8.87 -4.09 31.21
N GLY A 62 10.06 -4.67 30.99
CA GLY A 62 10.85 -5.33 32.04
C GLY A 62 10.06 -6.42 32.79
N GLU A 63 9.95 -6.26 34.12
CA GLU A 63 9.26 -7.19 35.03
C GLU A 63 7.75 -6.94 35.17
N ASP A 64 7.22 -5.89 34.55
CA ASP A 64 5.79 -5.57 34.59
C ASP A 64 5.04 -6.53 33.66
N GLU A 65 4.60 -7.67 34.19
CA GLU A 65 3.98 -8.76 33.43
C GLU A 65 2.77 -8.31 32.61
N GLU A 66 2.00 -7.35 33.12
CA GLU A 66 0.79 -6.86 32.46
C GLU A 66 1.16 -6.03 31.22
N LYS A 67 2.12 -5.10 31.36
CA LYS A 67 2.64 -4.34 30.21
C LYS A 67 3.32 -5.24 29.20
N ARG A 68 4.08 -6.24 29.66
CA ARG A 68 4.76 -7.19 28.79
C ARG A 68 3.78 -7.99 27.94
N LYS A 69 2.67 -8.45 28.52
CA LYS A 69 1.59 -9.14 27.78
C LYS A 69 0.93 -8.23 26.74
N ASN A 70 0.69 -6.96 27.08
CA ASN A 70 0.11 -6.00 26.15
C ASN A 70 1.01 -5.74 24.93
N TYR A 71 2.30 -5.49 25.14
CA TYR A 71 3.24 -5.30 24.03
C TYR A 71 3.48 -6.58 23.23
N HIS A 72 3.48 -7.75 23.88
CA HIS A 72 3.58 -9.04 23.20
C HIS A 72 2.43 -9.23 22.21
N ASN A 73 1.20 -8.99 22.65
CA ASN A 73 0.03 -9.09 21.78
C ASN A 73 0.11 -8.06 20.65
N LEU A 74 0.57 -6.84 20.94
CA LEU A 74 0.74 -5.80 19.92
C LEU A 74 1.77 -6.19 18.85
N ILE A 75 2.87 -6.85 19.23
CA ILE A 75 3.86 -7.38 18.29
C ILE A 75 3.22 -8.46 17.41
N ILE A 76 2.47 -9.39 17.99
CA ILE A 76 1.78 -10.46 17.22
C ILE A 76 0.83 -9.85 16.20
N TYR A 77 -0.01 -8.90 16.60
CA TYR A 77 -0.93 -8.23 15.67
C TYR A 77 -0.19 -7.43 14.58
N ALA A 78 0.94 -6.78 14.91
CA ALA A 78 1.76 -6.08 13.93
C ALA A 78 2.40 -7.04 12.91
N ILE A 79 2.88 -8.21 13.35
CA ILE A 79 3.46 -9.24 12.47
C ILE A 79 2.39 -9.82 11.55
N ILE A 80 1.21 -10.15 12.08
CA ILE A 80 0.10 -10.67 11.27
C ILE A 80 -0.32 -9.63 10.22
N GLY A 81 -0.44 -8.36 10.62
CA GLY A 81 -0.75 -7.27 9.69
C GLY A 81 0.28 -7.12 8.57
N LEU A 82 1.57 -7.14 8.92
CA LEU A 82 2.65 -7.08 7.93
C LEU A 82 2.65 -8.29 7.01
N PHE A 83 2.45 -9.49 7.55
CA PHE A 83 2.41 -10.74 6.80
C PHE A 83 1.30 -10.71 5.74
N VAL A 84 0.09 -10.29 6.10
CA VAL A 84 -1.03 -10.19 5.15
C VAL A 84 -0.73 -9.17 4.05
N MET A 85 -0.21 -7.99 4.40
CA MET A 85 0.13 -6.96 3.41
C MET A 85 1.17 -7.44 2.40
N VAL A 86 2.23 -8.10 2.87
CA VAL A 86 3.29 -8.63 2.00
C VAL A 86 2.81 -9.85 1.21
N SER A 87 2.00 -10.72 1.82
CA SER A 87 1.50 -11.93 1.17
C SER A 87 0.61 -11.63 -0.02
N VAL A 88 -0.24 -10.60 0.04
CA VAL A 88 -1.09 -10.21 -1.09
C VAL A 88 -0.23 -9.74 -2.26
N TRP A 89 0.76 -8.89 -2.01
CA TRP A 89 1.63 -8.37 -3.07
C TRP A 89 2.55 -9.44 -3.66
N GLY A 90 3.09 -10.31 -2.81
CA GLY A 90 3.88 -11.47 -3.24
C GLY A 90 3.08 -12.43 -4.11
N LEU A 91 1.80 -12.66 -3.78
CA LEU A 91 0.91 -13.50 -4.61
C LEU A 91 0.62 -12.85 -5.96
N VAL A 92 0.31 -11.55 -6.00
CA VAL A 92 0.06 -10.81 -7.26
C VAL A 92 1.28 -10.90 -8.19
N ASN A 93 2.48 -10.66 -7.67
CA ASN A 93 3.71 -10.72 -8.45
C ASN A 93 4.00 -12.13 -9.00
N ILE A 94 3.64 -13.19 -8.26
CA ILE A 94 3.73 -14.57 -8.75
C ILE A 94 2.72 -14.82 -9.88
N LEU A 95 1.49 -14.29 -9.76
CA LEU A 95 0.47 -14.43 -10.80
C LEU A 95 0.87 -13.68 -12.08
N GLU A 96 1.35 -12.45 -11.97
CA GLU A 96 1.85 -11.67 -13.11
C GLU A 96 3.01 -12.40 -13.82
N GLY A 97 3.99 -12.90 -13.06
CA GLY A 97 5.14 -13.62 -13.60
C GLY A 97 4.82 -15.01 -14.16
N THR A 98 3.75 -15.66 -13.70
CA THR A 98 3.36 -17.01 -14.18
C THR A 98 2.45 -16.94 -15.40
N PHE A 99 1.52 -15.98 -15.44
CA PHE A 99 0.56 -15.85 -16.53
C PHE A 99 1.03 -14.93 -17.65
N ASN A 100 2.23 -14.34 -17.52
CA ASN A 100 2.82 -13.39 -18.48
C ASN A 100 1.78 -12.40 -18.99
N LEU A 101 1.09 -11.77 -18.04
CA LEU A 101 0.08 -10.76 -18.32
C LEU A 101 0.80 -9.52 -18.84
N ASP A 102 1.10 -9.51 -20.14
CA ASP A 102 1.61 -8.34 -20.83
C ASP A 102 0.51 -7.28 -20.77
N ASN A 103 0.71 -6.26 -19.93
CA ASN A 103 -0.16 -5.09 -19.82
C ASN A 103 0.07 -4.10 -20.98
N ASP A 104 0.84 -4.51 -21.99
CA ASP A 104 1.04 -3.73 -23.20
C ASP A 104 -0.14 -4.03 -24.12
N LEU A 105 -1.06 -3.06 -24.22
CA LEU A 105 -2.05 -3.08 -25.28
C LEU A 105 -1.27 -3.18 -26.60
N PRO A 106 -1.59 -4.13 -27.50
CA PRO A 106 -0.93 -4.19 -28.78
C PRO A 106 -1.09 -2.83 -29.44
N ASP A 107 0.04 -2.17 -29.72
CA ASP A 107 0.12 -0.90 -30.40
C ASP A 107 -0.50 -1.12 -31.80
N ILE A 108 -1.81 -0.92 -31.88
CA ILE A 108 -2.55 -1.03 -33.14
C ILE A 108 -2.17 0.21 -33.92
N ASP A 109 -1.07 0.07 -34.67
CA ASP A 109 -0.55 1.02 -35.64
C ASP A 109 -1.75 1.58 -36.44
N VAL A 110 -2.21 2.78 -36.05
CA VAL A 110 -3.36 3.41 -36.67
C VAL A 110 -2.98 3.65 -38.12
N LEU A 111 -3.69 2.98 -39.02
CA LEU A 111 -3.42 2.98 -40.45
C LEU A 111 -3.10 4.40 -40.95
N PRO A 112 -2.11 4.56 -41.84
CA PRO A 112 -1.74 5.87 -42.37
C PRO A 112 -2.99 6.55 -42.93
N GLN A 113 -3.30 7.73 -42.39
CA GLN A 113 -4.39 8.56 -42.89
C GLN A 113 -3.98 9.11 -44.26
N ILE A 114 -4.50 8.46 -45.31
CA ILE A 114 -4.55 8.97 -46.68
C ILE A 114 -5.67 9.99 -46.82
#